data_AF-A0A7S0LNC8-F1
#
_entry.id   AF-A0A7S0LNC8-F1
#
_cell.length_a   1.000
_cell.length_b   1.000
_cell.length_c   1.000
_cell.angle_alpha   90.00
_cell.angle_beta   90.00
_cell.angle_gamma   90.00
#
_symmetry.space_group_name_H-M   'P 1'
#
loop_
_entity.id
_entity.type
_entity.pdbx_description
1 polymer ?
#
loop_
_entity_poly.entity_id
_entity_poly.type
_entity_poly.pdbx_seq_one_letter_code
_entity_poly.pdbx_strand_id
1 'polypeptide(L)'
;PSLPPPPKLDGPLNGAKCKAMLSDPSHLFRRMWAAEAWGRQSADRPKCWDVFRERQGNGFPSRSAFEFFDETGRGAHCRTNWYEGNEGELGRQGRMPYFDGNAPALLGFDESIDDFCVNSLPQGDNRRNYLHGARCVAASLNILSLYGDRVPYNICRNLEWQVCAAKGQLPGQNSRTIKFGRAPNSLAADGSTGKPLGQCRGWVPSKKPKGGVYGYATDDIFYLEVCMFNQICANGDDLFRLNVGDSFVCDFSQEGFRGLERMLLAGPGPEPPGATRCYGAQQG
;
A
#
# COMPACT_ATOMS: atom_id res chain seq x y z
N PRO A 1 -6.45 25.53 20.58
CA PRO A 1 -7.60 24.74 20.07
C PRO A 1 -7.45 23.26 20.44
N SER A 2 -8.46 22.67 21.09
CA SER A 2 -8.50 21.22 21.32
C SER A 2 -8.56 20.48 19.98
N LEU A 3 -7.87 19.34 19.87
CA LEU A 3 -8.00 18.48 18.69
C LEU A 3 -9.47 18.02 18.54
N PRO A 4 -10.01 17.95 17.32
CA PRO A 4 -11.33 17.38 17.10
C PRO A 4 -11.38 15.94 17.65
N PRO A 5 -12.55 15.48 18.15
CA PRO A 5 -12.68 14.12 18.63
C PRO A 5 -12.35 13.12 17.50
N PRO A 6 -11.75 11.95 17.83
CA PRO A 6 -11.47 10.92 16.85
C PRO A 6 -12.74 10.56 16.06
N PRO A 7 -12.62 10.25 14.76
CA PRO A 7 -13.76 9.82 13.97
C PRO A 7 -14.37 8.54 14.54
N LYS A 8 -15.70 8.44 14.55
CA LYS A 8 -16.38 7.17 14.81
C LYS A 8 -16.10 6.22 13.65
N LEU A 9 -15.53 5.06 13.95
CA LEU A 9 -15.09 4.08 12.95
C LEU A 9 -16.12 2.96 12.69
N ASP A 10 -17.34 3.11 13.20
CA ASP A 10 -18.40 2.08 13.16
C ASP A 10 -18.87 1.80 11.73
N GLY A 11 -18.87 0.53 11.33
CA GLY A 11 -19.39 0.05 10.04
C GLY A 11 -18.46 0.28 8.84
N PRO A 12 -18.96 0.09 7.61
CA PRO A 12 -18.13 0.07 6.41
C PRO A 12 -17.43 1.39 6.08
N LEU A 13 -16.27 1.28 5.43
CA LEU A 13 -15.46 2.38 4.96
C LEU A 13 -16.19 3.17 3.86
N ASN A 14 -15.99 4.47 3.85
CA ASN A 14 -16.48 5.39 2.82
C ASN A 14 -15.53 6.60 2.69
N GLY A 15 -15.77 7.48 1.73
CA GLY A 15 -14.89 8.62 1.47
C GLY A 15 -14.73 9.56 2.67
N ALA A 16 -15.83 9.83 3.39
CA ALA A 16 -15.79 10.67 4.58
C ALA A 16 -14.90 10.08 5.69
N LYS A 17 -14.99 8.77 5.94
CA LYS A 17 -14.13 8.06 6.90
C LYS A 17 -12.67 8.05 6.45
N CYS A 18 -12.40 7.79 5.17
CA CYS A 18 -11.05 7.85 4.63
C CYS A 18 -10.42 9.22 4.82
N LYS A 19 -11.15 10.28 4.47
CA LYS A 19 -10.70 11.66 4.68
C LYS A 19 -10.45 11.94 6.16
N ALA A 20 -11.33 11.51 7.06
CA ALA A 20 -11.17 11.72 8.49
C ALA A 20 -9.93 11.00 9.05
N MET A 21 -9.71 9.73 8.69
CA MET A 21 -8.56 8.94 9.10
C MET A 21 -7.22 9.47 8.56
N LEU A 22 -7.20 9.99 7.33
CA LEU A 22 -6.01 10.60 6.72
C LEU A 22 -5.69 11.99 7.31
N SER A 23 -6.72 12.73 7.69
CA SER A 23 -6.60 14.10 8.22
C SER A 23 -6.28 14.13 9.72
N ASP A 24 -6.73 13.12 10.48
CA ASP A 24 -6.48 13.06 11.92
C ASP A 24 -4.98 12.79 12.19
N PRO A 25 -4.23 13.78 12.75
CA PRO A 25 -2.80 13.64 12.99
C PRO A 25 -2.48 12.52 14.00
N SER A 26 -3.44 12.11 14.83
CA SER A 26 -3.30 11.05 15.81
C SER A 26 -3.65 9.66 15.27
N HIS A 27 -4.11 9.53 14.02
CA HIS A 27 -4.50 8.26 13.44
C HIS A 27 -3.29 7.39 13.02
N LEU A 28 -3.48 6.07 12.95
CA LEU A 28 -2.42 5.11 12.56
C LEU A 28 -1.78 5.47 11.22
N PHE A 29 -2.60 5.83 10.23
CA PHE A 29 -2.14 6.18 8.87
C PHE A 29 -1.05 7.26 8.85
N ARG A 30 -1.07 8.17 9.81
CA ARG A 30 -0.08 9.25 9.93
C ARG A 30 1.31 8.77 10.37
N ARG A 31 1.40 7.55 10.87
CA ARG A 31 2.61 6.99 11.49
C ARG A 31 3.23 5.85 10.70
N MET A 32 2.63 5.45 9.58
CA MET A 32 3.13 4.35 8.75
C MET A 32 4.26 4.79 7.80
N TRP A 33 4.62 6.08 7.76
CA TRP A 33 5.53 6.66 6.77
C TRP A 33 7.00 6.75 7.21
N ALA A 34 7.48 5.80 8.00
CA ALA A 34 8.89 5.71 8.38
C ALA A 34 9.77 5.34 7.17
N ALA A 35 11.00 5.87 7.11
CA ALA A 35 11.97 5.43 6.11
C ALA A 35 12.30 3.95 6.22
N GLU A 36 12.38 3.47 7.46
CA GLU A 36 12.59 2.06 7.75
C GLU A 36 11.37 1.22 7.35
N ALA A 37 11.63 0.13 6.64
CA ALA A 37 10.63 -0.85 6.24
C ALA A 37 9.82 -1.35 7.44
N TRP A 38 8.50 -1.30 7.35
CA TRP A 38 7.57 -1.70 8.43
C TRP A 38 7.75 -0.92 9.74
N GLY A 39 8.57 0.13 9.71
CA GLY A 39 8.86 0.97 10.84
C GLY A 39 7.72 1.92 11.13
N ARG A 40 7.79 2.51 12.31
CA ARG A 40 6.88 3.56 12.74
C ARG A 40 7.56 4.92 12.65
N GLN A 41 6.85 5.90 12.11
CA GLN A 41 7.34 7.26 12.04
C GLN A 41 7.43 7.85 13.46
N SER A 42 8.58 8.47 13.75
CA SER A 42 8.86 9.20 14.99
C SER A 42 9.62 10.48 14.67
N ALA A 43 9.67 11.43 15.61
CA ALA A 43 10.28 12.74 15.39
C ALA A 43 11.81 12.66 15.20
N ASP A 44 12.46 11.63 15.73
CA ASP A 44 13.90 11.39 15.71
C ASP A 44 14.36 10.53 14.51
N ARG A 45 13.44 10.10 13.64
CA ARG A 45 13.75 9.21 12.51
C ARG A 45 13.31 9.80 11.18
N PRO A 46 14.05 9.54 10.09
CA PRO A 46 13.67 10.00 8.77
C PRO A 46 12.34 9.35 8.33
N LYS A 47 11.54 10.14 7.60
CA LYS A 47 10.35 9.64 6.90
C LYS A 47 10.77 8.99 5.59
N CYS A 48 9.92 8.15 5.01
CA CYS A 48 10.28 7.45 3.77
C CYS A 48 10.46 8.34 2.55
N TRP A 49 10.00 9.60 2.61
CA TRP A 49 10.26 10.60 1.60
C TRP A 49 11.50 11.45 1.85
N ASP A 50 12.13 11.34 3.02
CA ASP A 50 13.38 12.03 3.37
C ASP A 50 14.62 11.26 2.88
N VAL A 51 14.43 10.07 2.28
CA VAL A 51 15.50 9.21 1.77
C VAL A 51 15.22 8.74 0.35
N PHE A 52 16.29 8.48 -0.41
CA PHE A 52 16.18 7.83 -1.72
C PHE A 52 15.67 6.41 -1.60
N ARG A 53 15.05 5.94 -2.68
CA ARG A 53 14.48 4.61 -2.78
C ARG A 53 15.50 3.49 -2.83
N GLU A 54 16.63 3.77 -3.47
CA GLU A 54 17.69 2.80 -3.68
C GLU A 54 18.75 3.01 -2.63
N ARG A 55 19.14 1.91 -1.99
CA ARG A 55 20.27 1.91 -1.09
C ARG A 55 21.56 2.17 -1.86
N GLN A 56 22.40 3.09 -1.38
CA GLN A 56 23.74 3.35 -1.90
C GLN A 56 24.76 3.09 -0.79
N GLY A 57 25.62 2.09 -0.98
CA GLY A 57 26.56 1.64 0.05
C GLY A 57 25.84 1.23 1.34
N ASN A 58 26.20 1.86 2.46
CA ASN A 58 25.72 1.45 3.78
C ASN A 58 24.33 2.01 4.16
N GLY A 59 23.71 2.87 3.36
CA GLY A 59 22.43 3.48 3.72
C GLY A 59 21.63 4.03 2.54
N PHE A 60 20.55 4.73 2.85
CA PHE A 60 19.77 5.47 1.87
C PHE A 60 20.20 6.93 1.90
N PRO A 61 20.70 7.50 0.80
CA PRO A 61 21.03 8.92 0.76
C PRO A 61 19.80 9.77 1.06
N SER A 62 20.01 10.95 1.64
CA SER A 62 18.93 11.89 1.97
C SER A 62 18.33 12.52 0.70
N ARG A 63 17.03 12.80 0.72
CA ARG A 63 16.36 13.57 -0.33
C ARG A 63 15.33 14.54 0.25
N SER A 64 14.88 15.48 -0.56
CA SER A 64 13.82 16.42 -0.13
C SER A 64 12.43 15.81 -0.28
N ALA A 65 11.50 16.18 0.60
CA ALA A 65 10.12 15.75 0.46
C ALA A 65 9.47 16.28 -0.84
N PHE A 66 9.83 17.50 -1.25
CA PHE A 66 9.37 18.08 -2.53
C PHE A 66 9.75 17.20 -3.71
N GLU A 67 11.02 16.79 -3.79
CA GLU A 67 11.51 15.86 -4.82
C GLU A 67 10.75 14.54 -4.77
N PHE A 68 10.50 13.98 -3.57
CA PHE A 68 9.71 12.76 -3.43
C PHE A 68 8.32 12.89 -4.05
N PHE A 69 7.55 13.89 -3.62
CA PHE A 69 6.17 14.03 -4.05
C PHE A 69 6.09 14.43 -5.53
N ASP A 70 7.02 15.25 -6.01
CA ASP A 70 7.05 15.64 -7.42
C ASP A 70 7.37 14.45 -8.35
N GLU A 71 8.39 13.65 -8.04
CA GLU A 71 8.72 12.43 -8.78
C GLU A 71 7.57 11.43 -8.76
N THR A 72 6.99 11.20 -7.58
CA THR A 72 5.88 10.27 -7.38
C THR A 72 4.67 10.71 -8.19
N GLY A 73 4.28 11.99 -8.06
CA GLY A 73 3.16 12.58 -8.80
C GLY A 73 3.37 12.55 -10.31
N ARG A 74 4.61 12.59 -10.82
CA ARG A 74 4.93 12.42 -12.24
C ARG A 74 4.99 10.96 -12.69
N GLY A 75 5.08 9.99 -11.78
CA GLY A 75 5.23 8.58 -12.11
C GLY A 75 6.67 8.22 -12.54
N ALA A 76 7.67 8.90 -11.98
CA ALA A 76 9.09 8.71 -12.34
C ALA A 76 9.56 7.25 -12.18
N HIS A 77 8.93 6.50 -11.29
CA HIS A 77 9.35 5.17 -10.87
C HIS A 77 8.47 4.03 -11.40
N CYS A 78 7.53 4.30 -12.32
CA CYS A 78 6.54 3.30 -12.75
C CYS A 78 7.14 2.10 -13.50
N ARG A 79 8.23 2.33 -14.25
CA ARG A 79 8.94 1.30 -15.03
C ARG A 79 10.04 0.64 -14.20
N THR A 80 9.68 0.05 -13.07
CA THR A 80 10.60 -0.66 -12.17
C THR A 80 10.07 -2.06 -11.84
N ASN A 81 10.94 -2.92 -11.33
CA ASN A 81 10.52 -4.24 -10.88
C ASN A 81 9.84 -4.15 -9.50
N TRP A 82 8.50 -4.16 -9.49
CA TRP A 82 7.69 -4.17 -8.27
C TRP A 82 7.62 -5.52 -7.55
N TYR A 83 8.42 -6.49 -8.01
CA TYR A 83 8.57 -7.83 -7.44
C TYR A 83 9.97 -8.09 -6.87
N GLU A 84 10.83 -7.06 -6.78
CA GLU A 84 12.21 -7.24 -6.36
C GLU A 84 12.34 -7.94 -5.00
N GLY A 85 13.26 -8.92 -4.93
CA GLY A 85 13.49 -9.77 -3.75
C GLY A 85 12.62 -11.02 -3.66
N ASN A 86 11.67 -11.23 -4.57
CA ASN A 86 11.04 -12.54 -4.75
C ASN A 86 12.05 -13.61 -5.21
N GLU A 87 11.70 -14.88 -5.09
CA GLU A 87 12.54 -15.98 -5.57
C GLU A 87 12.68 -16.00 -7.10
N GLY A 88 13.80 -16.53 -7.59
CA GLY A 88 14.06 -16.73 -9.02
C GLY A 88 14.26 -15.45 -9.84
N GLU A 89 13.93 -15.49 -11.14
CA GLU A 89 14.08 -14.33 -12.03
C GLU A 89 13.16 -13.16 -11.66
N LEU A 90 12.00 -13.46 -11.05
CA LEU A 90 10.98 -12.48 -10.72
C LEU A 90 11.50 -11.40 -9.78
N GLY A 91 12.33 -11.77 -8.80
CA GLY A 91 12.91 -10.84 -7.84
C GLY A 91 14.23 -10.21 -8.26
N ARG A 92 14.77 -10.50 -9.45
CA ARG A 92 16.06 -9.96 -9.88
C ARG A 92 15.97 -8.48 -10.25
N GLN A 93 16.99 -7.72 -9.83
CA GLN A 93 17.15 -6.33 -10.20
C GLN A 93 17.21 -6.18 -11.73
N GLY A 94 16.49 -5.19 -12.27
CA GLY A 94 16.46 -4.89 -13.71
C GLY A 94 15.70 -5.93 -14.56
N ARG A 95 15.17 -6.99 -13.96
CA ARG A 95 14.29 -7.96 -14.64
C ARG A 95 12.85 -7.53 -14.41
N MET A 96 12.20 -7.06 -15.47
CA MET A 96 10.78 -6.75 -15.42
C MET A 96 9.95 -8.05 -15.47
N PRO A 97 8.85 -8.16 -14.73
CA PRO A 97 7.93 -9.28 -14.88
C PRO A 97 7.36 -9.31 -16.30
N TYR A 98 7.16 -10.52 -16.82
CA TYR A 98 6.48 -10.76 -18.08
C TYR A 98 5.05 -11.20 -17.81
N PHE A 99 4.08 -10.58 -18.50
CA PHE A 99 2.66 -10.92 -18.39
C PHE A 99 2.15 -11.37 -19.77
N ASP A 100 1.32 -12.41 -19.79
CA ASP A 100 0.76 -12.98 -21.02
C ASP A 100 -0.30 -12.04 -21.66
N GLY A 101 -0.78 -11.05 -20.93
CA GLY A 101 -1.75 -10.06 -21.40
C GLY A 101 -1.75 -8.77 -20.58
N ASN A 102 -2.86 -8.03 -20.65
CA ASN A 102 -3.05 -6.84 -19.83
C ASN A 102 -3.09 -7.23 -18.34
N ALA A 103 -2.22 -6.61 -17.54
CA ALA A 103 -2.03 -6.92 -16.14
C ALA A 103 -2.57 -5.79 -15.23
N PRO A 104 -3.89 -5.70 -15.01
CA PRO A 104 -4.44 -4.66 -14.15
C PRO A 104 -3.82 -4.73 -12.76
N ALA A 105 -3.72 -3.57 -12.10
CA ALA A 105 -3.31 -3.50 -10.71
C ALA A 105 -4.34 -4.27 -9.85
N LEU A 106 -3.87 -5.05 -8.89
CA LEU A 106 -4.72 -5.80 -7.96
C LEU A 106 -4.35 -5.41 -6.53
N LEU A 107 -5.37 -5.04 -5.75
CA LEU A 107 -5.27 -4.74 -4.33
C LEU A 107 -6.21 -5.62 -3.50
N GLY A 108 -5.90 -5.79 -2.23
CA GLY A 108 -6.68 -6.60 -1.29
C GLY A 108 -5.83 -6.97 -0.08
N PHE A 109 -6.43 -7.72 0.85
CA PHE A 109 -5.65 -8.48 1.83
C PHE A 109 -4.85 -9.58 1.13
N ASP A 110 -3.75 -10.04 1.72
CA ASP A 110 -2.86 -11.05 1.12
C ASP A 110 -3.64 -12.29 0.67
N GLU A 111 -4.52 -12.82 1.54
CA GLU A 111 -5.35 -13.99 1.22
C GLU A 111 -6.36 -13.72 0.11
N SER A 112 -6.92 -12.51 0.05
CA SER A 112 -7.90 -12.13 -0.97
C SER A 112 -7.23 -11.91 -2.33
N ILE A 113 -6.01 -11.38 -2.35
CA ILE A 113 -5.18 -11.29 -3.55
C ILE A 113 -4.84 -12.71 -4.03
N ASP A 114 -4.41 -13.58 -3.12
CA ASP A 114 -4.03 -14.95 -3.44
C ASP A 114 -5.18 -15.73 -4.08
N ASP A 115 -6.35 -15.69 -3.45
CA ASP A 115 -7.58 -16.30 -3.96
C ASP A 115 -7.95 -15.74 -5.34
N PHE A 116 -7.85 -14.43 -5.54
CA PHE A 116 -8.18 -13.79 -6.81
C PHE A 116 -7.24 -14.24 -7.94
N CYS A 117 -5.93 -14.33 -7.66
CA CYS A 117 -4.94 -14.81 -8.61
C CYS A 117 -5.13 -16.30 -8.94
N VAL A 118 -5.40 -17.14 -7.94
CA VAL A 118 -5.71 -18.57 -8.12
C VAL A 118 -6.95 -18.76 -9.00
N ASN A 119 -8.02 -18.01 -8.73
CA ASN A 119 -9.30 -18.16 -9.42
C ASN A 119 -9.29 -17.57 -10.84
N SER A 120 -8.29 -16.73 -11.15
CA SER A 120 -8.08 -16.18 -12.49
C SER A 120 -7.32 -17.14 -13.42
N LEU A 121 -6.78 -18.24 -12.89
CA LEU A 121 -6.11 -19.28 -13.67
C LEU A 121 -7.07 -20.42 -14.06
N PRO A 122 -6.87 -21.08 -15.22
CA PRO A 122 -7.66 -22.26 -15.58
C PRO A 122 -7.64 -23.35 -14.51
N GLN A 123 -8.73 -24.12 -14.40
CA GLN A 123 -8.74 -25.31 -13.56
C GLN A 123 -7.69 -26.33 -14.03
N GLY A 124 -6.95 -26.91 -13.10
CA GLY A 124 -5.86 -27.86 -13.40
C GLY A 124 -4.53 -27.22 -13.82
N ASP A 125 -4.46 -25.88 -13.92
CA ASP A 125 -3.20 -25.19 -14.21
C ASP A 125 -2.21 -25.35 -13.04
N ASN A 126 -1.03 -25.91 -13.31
CA ASN A 126 0.01 -26.15 -12.31
C ASN A 126 0.57 -24.84 -11.71
N ARG A 127 0.43 -23.71 -12.41
CA ARG A 127 0.84 -22.38 -11.95
C ARG A 127 0.03 -21.91 -10.74
N ARG A 128 -1.12 -22.53 -10.46
CA ARG A 128 -1.87 -22.32 -9.21
C ARG A 128 -1.09 -22.67 -7.95
N ASN A 129 -0.04 -23.50 -8.07
CA ASN A 129 0.84 -23.88 -6.95
C ASN A 129 2.09 -22.99 -6.83
N TYR A 130 2.25 -21.97 -7.69
CA TYR A 130 3.39 -21.07 -7.61
C TYR A 130 3.33 -20.21 -6.34
N LEU A 131 4.48 -19.64 -5.95
CA LEU A 131 4.53 -18.61 -4.91
C LEU A 131 3.69 -17.40 -5.28
N HIS A 132 3.20 -16.68 -4.27
CA HIS A 132 2.20 -15.62 -4.39
C HIS A 132 2.44 -14.63 -5.56
N GLY A 133 3.63 -14.01 -5.62
CA GLY A 133 3.97 -13.07 -6.69
C GLY A 133 3.99 -13.71 -8.08
N ALA A 134 4.62 -14.88 -8.20
CA ALA A 134 4.71 -15.61 -9.48
C ALA A 134 3.34 -16.11 -9.97
N ARG A 135 2.46 -16.48 -9.04
CA ARG A 135 1.09 -16.88 -9.33
C ARG A 135 0.26 -15.72 -9.89
N CYS A 136 0.34 -14.54 -9.28
CA CYS A 136 -0.34 -13.36 -9.79
C CYS A 136 0.19 -12.92 -11.16
N VAL A 137 1.51 -13.00 -11.39
CA VAL A 137 2.08 -12.76 -12.72
C VAL A 137 1.54 -13.75 -13.76
N ALA A 138 1.47 -15.05 -13.43
CA ALA A 138 0.88 -16.06 -14.31
C ALA A 138 -0.61 -15.80 -14.60
N ALA A 139 -1.34 -15.22 -13.65
CA ALA A 139 -2.73 -14.81 -13.81
C ALA A 139 -2.90 -13.48 -14.57
N SER A 140 -1.82 -12.87 -15.07
CA SER A 140 -1.81 -11.52 -15.64
C SER A 140 -2.43 -10.49 -14.68
N LEU A 141 -1.95 -10.45 -13.44
CA LEU A 141 -2.37 -9.49 -12.42
C LEU A 141 -1.14 -8.84 -11.79
N ASN A 142 -1.13 -7.51 -11.71
CA ASN A 142 0.00 -6.76 -11.16
C ASN A 142 -0.25 -6.44 -9.69
N ILE A 143 0.62 -6.91 -8.80
CA ILE A 143 0.59 -6.61 -7.36
C ILE A 143 1.88 -5.89 -6.95
N LEU A 144 1.86 -5.24 -5.78
CA LEU A 144 3.07 -4.76 -5.14
C LEU A 144 3.67 -5.87 -4.26
N SER A 145 4.84 -6.39 -4.62
CA SER A 145 5.47 -7.52 -3.93
C SER A 145 6.97 -7.28 -3.72
N LEU A 146 7.32 -6.37 -2.81
CA LEU A 146 8.72 -5.98 -2.57
C LEU A 146 9.29 -6.67 -1.33
N TYR A 147 10.33 -7.48 -1.52
CA TYR A 147 11.06 -8.19 -0.46
C TYR A 147 12.58 -7.94 -0.49
N GLY A 148 13.08 -7.14 -1.44
CA GLY A 148 14.51 -6.91 -1.63
C GLY A 148 15.12 -5.91 -0.65
N ASP A 149 16.40 -6.08 -0.31
CA ASP A 149 17.14 -5.16 0.57
C ASP A 149 17.55 -3.83 -0.11
N ARG A 150 17.64 -3.82 -1.44
CA ARG A 150 18.05 -2.65 -2.23
C ARG A 150 16.93 -1.61 -2.31
N VAL A 151 15.69 -2.08 -2.52
CA VAL A 151 14.46 -1.26 -2.54
C VAL A 151 13.43 -1.92 -1.61
N PRO A 152 13.62 -1.79 -0.28
CA PRO A 152 12.74 -2.45 0.68
C PRO A 152 11.36 -1.81 0.68
N TYR A 153 10.35 -2.62 1.01
CA TYR A 153 8.99 -2.15 1.17
C TYR A 153 8.88 -1.08 2.28
N ASN A 154 8.22 0.02 1.98
CA ASN A 154 7.63 0.95 2.95
C ASN A 154 6.43 1.66 2.30
N ILE A 155 5.69 2.46 3.05
CA ILE A 155 4.47 3.11 2.52
C ILE A 155 4.76 4.11 1.40
N CYS A 156 5.97 4.68 1.33
CA CYS A 156 6.34 5.50 0.17
C CYS A 156 6.46 4.68 -1.12
N ARG A 157 6.99 3.44 -1.05
CA ARG A 157 6.97 2.52 -2.21
C ARG A 157 5.55 2.15 -2.61
N ASN A 158 4.69 1.99 -1.61
CA ASN A 158 3.27 1.74 -1.83
C ASN A 158 2.59 2.89 -2.58
N LEU A 159 2.77 4.13 -2.11
CA LEU A 159 2.22 5.32 -2.76
C LEU A 159 2.72 5.49 -4.21
N GLU A 160 4.02 5.27 -4.47
CA GLU A 160 4.55 5.29 -5.83
C GLU A 160 3.89 4.25 -6.73
N TRP A 161 3.77 3.01 -6.26
CA TRP A 161 3.09 1.95 -7.00
C TRP A 161 1.62 2.32 -7.27
N GLN A 162 0.90 2.88 -6.29
CA GLN A 162 -0.49 3.31 -6.45
C GLN A 162 -0.66 4.45 -7.46
N VAL A 163 0.23 5.43 -7.47
CA VAL A 163 0.19 6.51 -8.48
C VAL A 163 0.45 5.92 -9.88
N CYS A 164 1.37 4.96 -10.00
CA CYS A 164 1.60 4.26 -11.25
C CYS A 164 0.38 3.43 -11.69
N ALA A 165 -0.28 2.75 -10.76
CA ALA A 165 -1.51 2.00 -11.00
C ALA A 165 -2.64 2.91 -11.51
N ALA A 166 -2.86 4.05 -10.84
CA ALA A 166 -3.86 5.05 -11.22
C ALA A 166 -3.64 5.60 -12.64
N LYS A 167 -2.37 5.77 -13.02
CA LYS A 167 -1.98 6.26 -14.35
C LYS A 167 -1.96 5.17 -15.42
N GLY A 168 -2.14 3.90 -15.07
CA GLY A 168 -2.02 2.79 -16.02
C GLY A 168 -0.59 2.53 -16.49
N GLN A 169 0.39 2.87 -15.65
CA GLN A 169 1.82 2.89 -16.01
C GLN A 169 2.62 1.76 -15.35
N LEU A 170 1.98 0.87 -14.61
CA LEU A 170 2.65 -0.31 -14.09
C LEU A 170 3.10 -1.24 -15.25
N PRO A 171 4.14 -2.05 -15.04
CA PRO A 171 4.60 -3.02 -16.04
C PRO A 171 3.47 -3.96 -16.45
N GLY A 172 3.24 -4.11 -17.75
CA GLY A 172 2.18 -4.96 -18.31
C GLY A 172 0.75 -4.44 -18.15
N GLN A 173 0.50 -3.32 -17.45
CA GLN A 173 -0.86 -2.90 -17.10
C GLN A 173 -1.71 -2.52 -18.32
N ASN A 174 -1.10 -1.82 -19.29
CA ASN A 174 -1.66 -1.46 -20.60
C ASN A 174 -3.07 -0.82 -20.58
N SER A 175 -3.54 -0.41 -19.41
CA SER A 175 -4.85 0.18 -19.13
C SER A 175 -4.79 0.88 -17.78
N ARG A 176 -5.77 1.75 -17.47
CA ARG A 176 -5.92 2.37 -16.14
C ARG A 176 -6.73 1.50 -15.16
N THR A 177 -6.92 0.23 -15.49
CA THR A 177 -7.76 -0.68 -14.71
C THR A 177 -7.06 -1.07 -13.42
N ILE A 178 -7.79 -0.93 -12.32
CA ILE A 178 -7.46 -1.41 -10.99
C ILE A 178 -8.57 -2.37 -10.57
N LYS A 179 -8.22 -3.51 -10.00
CA LYS A 179 -9.13 -4.50 -9.45
C LYS A 179 -8.89 -4.68 -7.97
N PHE A 180 -9.91 -5.17 -7.29
CA PHE A 180 -9.88 -5.44 -5.87
C PHE A 180 -10.25 -6.90 -5.59
N GLY A 181 -9.33 -7.66 -4.99
CA GLY A 181 -9.57 -9.01 -4.48
C GLY A 181 -10.49 -8.99 -3.24
N ARG A 182 -10.54 -7.86 -2.53
CA ARG A 182 -11.48 -7.58 -1.46
C ARG A 182 -12.22 -6.27 -1.74
N ALA A 183 -13.55 -6.28 -1.74
CA ALA A 183 -14.34 -5.10 -2.06
C ALA A 183 -14.08 -3.94 -1.06
N PRO A 184 -13.78 -2.71 -1.51
CA PRO A 184 -13.52 -1.56 -0.62
C PRO A 184 -14.68 -1.25 0.34
N ASN A 185 -15.92 -1.47 -0.11
CA ASN A 185 -17.14 -1.26 0.70
C ASN A 185 -17.35 -2.31 1.81
N SER A 186 -16.50 -3.33 1.88
CA SER A 186 -16.55 -4.40 2.90
C SER A 186 -15.47 -4.22 3.98
N LEU A 187 -14.70 -3.14 3.90
CA LEU A 187 -13.71 -2.78 4.90
C LEU A 187 -14.40 -2.11 6.08
N ALA A 188 -14.24 -2.64 7.29
CA ALA A 188 -14.84 -2.08 8.49
C ALA A 188 -13.77 -2.00 9.58
N ALA A 189 -13.34 -0.77 9.87
CA ALA A 189 -12.20 -0.52 10.76
C ALA A 189 -12.44 -1.01 12.19
N ASP A 190 -13.71 -1.11 12.61
CA ASP A 190 -14.15 -1.70 13.88
C ASP A 190 -13.99 -3.23 13.97
N GLY A 191 -13.66 -3.89 12.86
CA GLY A 191 -13.47 -5.34 12.79
C GLY A 191 -14.74 -6.15 12.61
N SER A 192 -15.90 -5.52 12.39
CA SER A 192 -17.17 -6.21 12.12
C SER A 192 -17.11 -7.14 10.90
N THR A 193 -16.11 -6.99 10.05
CA THR A 193 -15.85 -7.84 8.87
C THR A 193 -14.65 -8.78 9.03
N GLY A 194 -14.18 -8.98 10.27
CA GLY A 194 -13.12 -9.93 10.64
C GLY A 194 -11.69 -9.37 10.60
N LYS A 195 -11.49 -8.17 10.03
CA LYS A 195 -10.18 -7.56 9.78
C LYS A 195 -10.09 -6.14 10.37
N PRO A 196 -10.08 -5.98 11.72
CA PRO A 196 -10.01 -4.67 12.37
C PRO A 196 -8.72 -3.91 12.06
N LEU A 197 -8.83 -2.59 11.89
CA LEU A 197 -7.69 -1.70 11.66
C LEU A 197 -6.92 -1.43 12.96
N GLY A 198 -5.60 -1.40 12.89
CA GLY A 198 -4.72 -1.05 14.00
C GLY A 198 -4.61 -2.12 15.07
N GLN A 199 -4.94 -3.37 14.73
CA GLN A 199 -4.83 -4.53 15.62
C GLN A 199 -3.67 -5.45 15.25
N CYS A 200 -2.73 -5.00 14.39
CA CYS A 200 -1.55 -5.75 13.99
C CYS A 200 -1.86 -7.15 13.43
N ARG A 201 -2.98 -7.26 12.69
CA ARG A 201 -3.39 -8.50 12.04
C ARG A 201 -2.80 -8.61 10.63
N GLY A 202 -2.64 -9.85 10.17
CA GLY A 202 -1.99 -10.15 8.90
C GLY A 202 -0.49 -10.39 9.07
N TRP A 203 0.22 -10.27 7.95
CA TRP A 203 1.64 -10.62 7.86
C TRP A 203 2.55 -9.43 8.22
N VAL A 204 3.71 -9.75 8.78
CA VAL A 204 4.86 -8.85 8.98
C VAL A 204 6.14 -9.62 8.66
N PRO A 205 7.22 -8.98 8.17
CA PRO A 205 8.46 -9.70 7.84
C PRO A 205 9.13 -10.24 9.10
N SER A 206 9.87 -11.34 8.99
CA SER A 206 10.60 -11.94 10.12
C SER A 206 11.63 -10.99 10.75
N LYS A 207 12.25 -10.13 9.94
CA LYS A 207 13.19 -9.11 10.39
C LYS A 207 12.44 -7.90 10.95
N LYS A 208 12.58 -7.68 12.25
CA LYS A 208 11.99 -6.53 12.94
C LYS A 208 12.71 -5.22 12.56
N PRO A 209 11.98 -4.09 12.50
CA PRO A 209 12.59 -2.78 12.43
C PRO A 209 13.34 -2.44 13.73
N LYS A 210 14.22 -1.44 13.67
CA LYS A 210 15.01 -0.93 14.78
C LYS A 210 14.09 -0.48 15.91
N GLY A 211 14.30 -1.04 17.10
CA GLY A 211 13.41 -0.86 18.25
C GLY A 211 12.45 -2.04 18.49
N GLY A 212 12.42 -3.03 17.60
CA GLY A 212 11.79 -4.33 17.84
C GLY A 212 10.26 -4.37 17.75
N VAL A 213 9.64 -3.30 17.25
CA VAL A 213 8.17 -3.13 17.15
C VAL A 213 7.82 -2.64 15.75
N TYR A 214 6.93 -3.36 15.05
CA TYR A 214 6.40 -2.93 13.76
C TYR A 214 5.41 -1.77 13.93
N GLY A 215 5.36 -0.88 12.95
CA GLY A 215 4.41 0.23 12.92
C GLY A 215 3.01 -0.18 12.47
N TYR A 216 2.89 -1.30 11.76
CA TYR A 216 1.67 -1.79 11.09
C TYR A 216 1.88 -3.21 10.57
N ALA A 217 0.80 -3.85 10.11
CA ALA A 217 0.78 -5.14 9.41
C ALA A 217 0.06 -5.05 8.04
N THR A 218 0.05 -6.14 7.25
CA THR A 218 -0.56 -6.12 5.90
C THR A 218 -2.03 -5.75 5.88
N ASP A 219 -2.81 -6.13 6.90
CA ASP A 219 -4.22 -5.75 6.96
C ASP A 219 -4.38 -4.21 7.03
N ASP A 220 -3.54 -3.53 7.83
CA ASP A 220 -3.58 -2.06 7.98
C ASP A 220 -3.26 -1.34 6.67
N ILE A 221 -2.36 -1.93 5.86
CA ILE A 221 -1.93 -1.38 4.58
C ILE A 221 -3.11 -1.29 3.61
N PHE A 222 -3.95 -2.32 3.50
CA PHE A 222 -5.05 -2.30 2.54
C PHE A 222 -6.10 -1.22 2.86
N TYR A 223 -6.36 -0.95 4.14
CA TYR A 223 -7.19 0.19 4.53
C TYR A 223 -6.59 1.52 4.09
N LEU A 224 -5.28 1.71 4.30
CA LEU A 224 -4.59 2.91 3.85
C LEU A 224 -4.61 3.03 2.32
N GLU A 225 -4.39 1.94 1.61
CA GLU A 225 -4.40 1.88 0.14
C GLU A 225 -5.73 2.36 -0.46
N VAL A 226 -6.85 1.87 0.05
CA VAL A 226 -8.19 2.30 -0.38
C VAL A 226 -8.39 3.79 -0.11
N CYS A 227 -7.98 4.28 1.06
CA CYS A 227 -8.11 5.69 1.38
C CYS A 227 -7.17 6.61 0.59
N MET A 228 -5.98 6.13 0.23
CA MET A 228 -5.08 6.87 -0.67
C MET A 228 -5.70 6.99 -2.06
N PHE A 229 -6.29 5.93 -2.63
CA PHE A 229 -7.04 6.04 -3.89
C PHE A 229 -8.23 7.00 -3.78
N ASN A 230 -9.02 6.93 -2.70
CA ASN A 230 -10.11 7.88 -2.47
C ASN A 230 -9.62 9.35 -2.47
N GLN A 231 -8.42 9.60 -1.95
CA GLN A 231 -7.84 10.94 -1.85
C GLN A 231 -7.20 11.43 -3.17
N ILE A 232 -6.58 10.55 -3.96
CA ILE A 232 -5.85 10.94 -5.18
C ILE A 232 -6.70 10.85 -6.47
N CYS A 233 -7.85 10.19 -6.44
CA CYS A 233 -8.76 10.10 -7.59
C CYS A 233 -9.94 11.07 -7.42
N ALA A 234 -10.27 11.83 -8.46
CA ALA A 234 -11.44 12.72 -8.46
C ALA A 234 -12.77 11.97 -8.28
N ASN A 235 -12.84 10.74 -8.79
CA ASN A 235 -13.95 9.80 -8.63
C ASN A 235 -13.74 8.83 -7.45
N GLY A 236 -13.00 9.24 -6.42
CA GLY A 236 -12.60 8.37 -5.31
C GLY A 236 -13.76 7.77 -4.52
N ASP A 237 -14.95 8.37 -4.53
CA ASP A 237 -16.14 7.84 -3.84
C ASP A 237 -16.75 6.61 -4.55
N ASP A 238 -16.46 6.43 -5.85
CA ASP A 238 -16.94 5.29 -6.62
C ASP A 238 -16.31 3.97 -6.15
N LEU A 239 -15.15 4.02 -5.48
CA LEU A 239 -14.49 2.86 -4.87
C LEU A 239 -15.45 2.07 -3.97
N PHE A 240 -16.31 2.76 -3.23
CA PHE A 240 -17.20 2.16 -2.25
C PHE A 240 -18.51 1.61 -2.86
N ARG A 241 -18.61 1.61 -4.18
CA ARG A 241 -19.69 0.94 -4.92
C ARG A 241 -19.24 -0.36 -5.58
N LEU A 242 -17.94 -0.65 -5.54
CA LEU A 242 -17.33 -1.79 -6.21
C LEU A 242 -17.56 -3.10 -5.43
N ASN A 243 -17.81 -4.17 -6.16
CA ASN A 243 -17.72 -5.55 -5.71
C ASN A 243 -16.33 -6.12 -5.98
N VAL A 244 -16.08 -7.34 -5.51
CA VAL A 244 -14.85 -8.07 -5.82
C VAL A 244 -14.71 -8.26 -7.32
N GLY A 245 -13.55 -7.91 -7.87
CA GLY A 245 -13.22 -8.08 -9.29
C GLY A 245 -13.76 -7.01 -10.23
N ASP A 246 -14.61 -6.10 -9.76
CA ASP A 246 -15.05 -4.95 -10.54
C ASP A 246 -13.85 -4.10 -10.97
N SER A 247 -13.95 -3.52 -12.16
CA SER A 247 -12.93 -2.63 -12.72
C SER A 247 -13.12 -1.22 -12.18
N PHE A 248 -12.10 -0.70 -11.51
CA PHE A 248 -11.99 0.71 -11.15
C PHE A 248 -11.02 1.42 -12.09
N VAL A 249 -11.41 2.60 -12.57
CA VAL A 249 -10.52 3.50 -13.32
C VAL A 249 -10.39 4.79 -12.52
N CYS A 250 -9.18 5.05 -12.03
CA CYS A 250 -8.89 6.28 -11.29
C CYS A 250 -8.83 7.47 -12.25
N ASP A 251 -9.65 8.47 -11.99
CA ASP A 251 -9.49 9.81 -12.58
C ASP A 251 -8.49 10.58 -11.72
N PHE A 252 -7.21 10.27 -11.91
CA PHE A 252 -6.11 10.80 -11.12
C PHE A 252 -6.16 12.34 -11.05
N SER A 253 -6.28 12.87 -9.84
CA SER A 253 -6.35 14.29 -9.55
C SER A 253 -5.01 14.79 -9.03
N GLN A 254 -4.35 15.64 -9.82
CA GLN A 254 -3.12 16.30 -9.38
C GLN A 254 -3.37 17.16 -8.12
N GLU A 255 -4.54 17.80 -8.03
CA GLU A 255 -4.95 18.55 -6.85
C GLU A 255 -5.15 17.62 -5.64
N GLY A 256 -5.83 16.49 -5.81
CA GLY A 256 -6.04 15.47 -4.78
C GLY A 256 -4.72 14.93 -4.23
N PHE A 257 -3.77 14.65 -5.13
CA PHE A 257 -2.42 14.23 -4.77
C PHE A 257 -1.63 15.31 -4.00
N ARG A 258 -1.69 16.58 -4.42
CA ARG A 258 -1.07 17.69 -3.66
C ARG A 258 -1.78 17.93 -2.33
N GLY A 259 -3.07 17.63 -2.23
CA GLY A 259 -3.83 17.59 -0.98
C GLY A 259 -3.27 16.54 -0.01
N LEU A 260 -3.04 15.32 -0.51
CA LEU A 260 -2.40 14.25 0.27
C LEU A 260 -1.00 14.66 0.74
N GLU A 261 -0.17 15.21 -0.14
CA GLU A 261 1.16 15.74 0.20
C GLU A 261 1.09 16.73 1.37
N ARG A 262 0.26 17.78 1.26
CA ARG A 262 0.10 18.78 2.33
C ARG A 262 -0.33 18.14 3.64
N MET A 263 -1.27 17.20 3.58
CA MET A 263 -1.66 16.43 4.76
C MET A 263 -0.45 15.73 5.34
N LEU A 264 0.27 14.89 4.60
CA LEU A 264 1.40 14.08 5.11
C LEU A 264 2.54 14.94 5.67
N LEU A 265 2.83 16.08 5.06
CA LEU A 265 3.90 17.00 5.49
C LEU A 265 3.61 17.69 6.82
N ALA A 266 2.35 17.81 7.25
CA ALA A 266 2.00 18.31 8.58
C ALA A 266 2.52 17.40 9.72
N GLY A 267 2.95 16.18 9.40
CA GLY A 267 3.47 15.21 10.36
C GLY A 267 2.39 14.54 11.22
N PRO A 268 2.73 13.48 11.96
CA PRO A 268 1.86 12.90 12.96
C PRO A 268 1.82 13.78 14.21
N GLY A 269 0.66 13.80 14.85
CA GLY A 269 0.53 14.29 16.21
C GLY A 269 1.09 13.28 17.22
N PRO A 270 0.99 13.60 18.53
CA PRO A 270 1.35 12.66 19.58
C PRO A 270 0.64 11.31 19.41
N GLU A 271 1.35 10.24 19.75
CA GLU A 271 0.74 8.91 19.83
C GLU A 271 -0.35 8.90 20.91
N PRO A 272 -1.58 8.45 20.60
CA PRO A 272 -2.63 8.35 21.60
C PRO A 272 -2.26 7.30 22.67
N PRO A 273 -2.63 7.51 23.94
CA PRO A 273 -2.48 6.49 24.98
C PRO A 273 -3.13 5.17 24.56
N GLY A 274 -2.41 4.06 24.73
CA GLY A 274 -2.93 2.72 24.42
C GLY A 274 -2.91 2.34 22.94
N ALA A 275 -2.25 3.11 22.06
CA ALA A 275 -2.12 2.69 20.66
C ALA A 275 -1.39 1.33 20.58
N THR A 276 -1.95 0.42 19.78
CA THR A 276 -1.43 -0.93 19.60
C THR A 276 0.00 -0.91 19.09
N ARG A 277 0.81 -1.83 19.62
CA ARG A 277 2.19 -2.07 19.20
C ARG A 277 2.31 -3.47 18.62
N CYS A 278 2.83 -3.56 17.40
CA CYS A 278 2.97 -4.83 16.71
C CYS A 278 4.30 -5.48 17.10
N TYR A 279 4.27 -6.50 17.96
CA TYR A 279 5.49 -7.16 18.46
C TYR A 279 5.93 -8.39 17.64
N GLY A 280 5.14 -8.80 16.65
CA GLY A 280 5.34 -9.99 15.84
C GLY A 280 4.03 -10.41 15.17
N ALA A 281 4.10 -11.40 14.29
CA ALA A 281 2.89 -12.01 13.74
C ALA A 281 2.07 -12.60 14.89
N GLN A 282 0.95 -11.96 15.23
CA GLN A 282 -0.12 -12.69 15.90
C GLN A 282 -0.72 -13.55 14.82
N GLN A 283 -0.53 -14.87 14.91
CA GLN A 283 -1.26 -15.81 14.06
C GLN A 283 -2.75 -15.56 14.32
N GLY A 284 -3.41 -14.95 13.34
CA GLY A 284 -4.86 -14.79 13.28
C GLY A 284 -5.46 -15.88 12.43
#